data_AF-A0A2P8C5W7-F1
#
_entry.id   AF-A0A2P8C5W7-F1
#
_cell.length_a   1.000
_cell.length_b   1.000
_cell.length_c   1.000
_cell.angle_alpha   90.00
_cell.angle_beta   90.00
_cell.angle_gamma   90.00
#
_symmetry.space_group_name_H-M   'P 1'
#
loop_
_entity.id
_entity.type
_entity.pdbx_description
1 polymer ?
#
loop_
_entity_poly.entity_id
_entity_poly.type
_entity_poly.pdbx_seq_one_letter_code
_entity_poly.pdbx_strand_id
1 'polypeptide(L)'
;MVEVYFENIRTQIIKQLEKAEKEIKVAVYWFTNHDLFETLLDKTQKGLNVQLIIHNDYINNRETGLPFQTFIDNGGKFFFSDSYNPMHNKFCVIDNKVVINGSYNWTYYAENRNRENILIIEDENDIPQSFDEEFERLKSLTEQIEKIEPLTKFEVDENNVLRTRDYLANDIVYQAKATNRKEIVTFAFEIAPENIEVQKTAFALDLTKKWRLKHSIGSSLLNDKYLVIVPKGSMIPISKTEIVQTVFDNQKSSSATIHFGENPIASKNRQFAEMKVTGLPPKPAGEAKLKYHFTIDIYGNMRMEKFSLDNGKRQILNKKITGLLEEVIDEN
;
A
#
# COMPACT_ATOMS: atom_id res chain seq x y z
N MET A 1 27.84 -5.03 22.69
CA MET A 1 27.02 -6.18 22.25
C MET A 1 26.24 -5.78 21.00
N VAL A 2 26.13 -6.67 20.00
CA VAL A 2 25.32 -6.41 18.80
C VAL A 2 24.31 -7.54 18.61
N GLU A 3 23.04 -7.17 18.53
CA GLU A 3 21.93 -8.09 18.25
C GLU A 3 21.26 -7.71 16.93
N VAL A 4 20.77 -8.70 16.19
CA VAL A 4 20.10 -8.50 14.91
C VAL A 4 18.73 -9.15 14.93
N TYR A 5 17.73 -8.43 14.46
CA TYR A 5 16.36 -8.90 14.40
C TYR A 5 15.76 -8.71 13.00
N PHE A 6 15.08 -9.75 12.52
CA PHE A 6 14.35 -9.78 11.25
C PHE A 6 12.84 -9.96 11.44
N GLU A 7 12.41 -10.22 12.67
CA GLU A 7 11.01 -10.49 13.07
C GLU A 7 10.77 -9.90 14.46
N ASN A 8 9.49 -9.62 14.78
CA ASN A 8 9.07 -9.01 16.05
C ASN A 8 9.83 -7.71 16.36
N ILE A 9 10.18 -6.94 15.32
CA ILE A 9 11.08 -5.79 15.40
C ILE A 9 10.49 -4.72 16.32
N ARG A 10 9.21 -4.38 16.15
CA ARG A 10 8.51 -3.44 17.05
C ARG A 10 8.69 -3.80 18.53
N THR A 11 8.52 -5.08 18.89
CA THR A 11 8.64 -5.53 20.29
C THR A 11 10.05 -5.32 20.84
N GLN A 12 11.08 -5.54 20.03
CA GLN A 12 12.46 -5.30 20.48
C GLN A 12 12.77 -3.81 20.63
N ILE A 13 12.24 -2.96 19.74
CA ILE A 13 12.36 -1.51 19.86
C ILE A 13 11.69 -1.04 21.16
N ILE A 14 10.45 -1.45 21.43
CA ILE A 14 9.72 -1.07 22.65
C ILE A 14 10.51 -1.46 23.90
N LYS A 15 11.04 -2.69 23.98
CA LYS A 15 11.87 -3.13 25.11
C LYS A 15 13.07 -2.23 25.37
N GLN A 16 13.71 -1.71 24.32
CA GLN A 16 14.85 -0.81 24.50
C GLN A 16 14.40 0.60 24.90
N LEU A 17 13.32 1.13 24.30
CA LEU A 17 12.73 2.40 24.71
C LEU A 17 12.30 2.38 26.19
N GLU A 18 11.72 1.28 26.65
CA GLU A 18 11.31 1.09 28.05
C GLU A 18 12.48 1.14 29.04
N LYS A 19 13.69 0.75 28.64
CA LYS A 19 14.90 0.84 29.48
C LYS A 19 15.50 2.25 29.55
N ALA A 20 15.10 3.17 28.68
CA ALA A 20 15.65 4.52 28.65
C ALA A 20 15.42 5.26 29.98
N GLU A 21 16.44 5.98 30.44
CA GLU A 21 16.44 6.70 31.73
C GLU A 21 16.58 8.23 31.58
N LYS A 22 17.25 8.72 30.53
CA LYS A 22 17.61 10.15 30.40
C LYS A 22 17.17 10.76 29.09
N GLU A 23 17.51 10.12 27.98
CA GLU A 23 17.37 10.70 26.64
C GLU A 23 17.05 9.64 25.59
N ILE A 24 16.16 10.01 24.66
CA ILE A 24 15.85 9.24 23.46
C ILE A 24 15.87 10.19 22.27
N LYS A 25 16.69 9.88 21.26
CA LYS A 25 16.75 10.62 19.99
C LYS A 25 16.33 9.69 18.86
N VAL A 26 15.30 10.04 18.11
CA VAL A 26 14.73 9.21 17.04
C VAL A 26 14.78 9.96 15.72
N ALA A 27 15.46 9.40 14.72
CA ALA A 27 15.46 9.90 13.35
C ALA A 27 14.97 8.79 12.41
N VAL A 28 13.70 8.86 12.02
CA VAL A 28 13.06 7.85 11.17
C VAL A 28 12.32 8.51 10.01
N TYR A 29 12.41 7.92 8.82
CA TYR A 29 11.76 8.48 7.64
C TYR A 29 10.24 8.50 7.79
N TRP A 30 9.61 7.34 8.04
CA TRP A 30 8.18 7.22 8.28
C TRP A 30 7.87 6.65 9.66
N PHE A 31 6.87 7.26 10.30
CA PHE A 31 6.40 6.91 11.64
C PHE A 31 4.87 7.00 11.71
N THR A 32 4.22 5.85 11.79
CA THR A 32 2.75 5.73 11.92
C THR A 32 2.30 4.74 13.00
N ASN A 33 3.21 3.96 13.57
CA ASN A 33 2.92 2.94 14.58
C ASN A 33 2.58 3.56 15.94
N HIS A 34 1.37 3.30 16.46
CA HIS A 34 0.91 3.94 17.70
C HIS A 34 1.62 3.40 18.94
N ASP A 35 1.93 2.11 19.02
CA ASP A 35 2.57 1.54 20.23
C ASP A 35 3.95 2.16 20.50
N LEU A 36 4.73 2.37 19.42
CA LEU A 36 6.01 3.08 19.50
C LEU A 36 5.83 4.55 19.90
N PHE A 37 4.81 5.22 19.35
CA PHE A 37 4.51 6.62 19.68
C PHE A 37 4.08 6.78 21.14
N GLU A 38 3.16 5.95 21.63
CA GLU A 38 2.70 5.97 23.02
C GLU A 38 3.84 5.68 23.99
N THR A 39 4.76 4.79 23.62
CA THR A 39 5.97 4.52 24.43
C THR A 39 6.86 5.77 24.53
N LEU A 40 7.06 6.50 23.43
CA LEU A 40 7.80 7.77 23.46
C LEU A 40 7.07 8.84 24.27
N LEU A 41 5.75 8.97 24.10
CA LEU A 41 4.93 9.94 24.81
C LEU A 41 4.98 9.71 26.33
N ASP A 42 4.86 8.46 26.79
CA ASP A 42 5.01 8.09 28.20
C ASP A 42 6.40 8.48 28.75
N LYS A 43 7.46 8.28 27.95
CA LYS A 43 8.82 8.67 28.34
C LYS A 43 8.97 10.18 28.47
N THR A 44 8.38 10.94 27.54
CA THR A 44 8.32 12.40 27.63
C THR A 44 7.57 12.86 28.89
N GLN A 45 6.41 12.26 29.17
CA GLN A 45 5.60 12.57 30.36
C GLN A 45 6.32 12.26 31.68
N LYS A 46 7.20 11.26 31.68
CA LYS A 46 8.10 10.93 32.81
C LYS A 46 9.29 11.89 32.94
N GLY A 47 9.41 12.88 32.05
CA GLY A 47 10.43 13.92 32.10
C GLY A 47 11.73 13.60 31.38
N LEU A 48 11.77 12.54 30.56
CA LEU A 48 12.95 12.25 29.73
C LEU A 48 13.04 13.24 28.56
N ASN A 49 14.26 13.54 28.14
CA ASN A 49 14.48 14.34 26.94
C ASN A 49 14.25 13.48 25.69
N VAL A 50 13.04 13.54 25.11
CA VAL A 50 12.71 12.81 23.88
C VAL A 50 12.74 13.77 22.69
N GLN A 51 13.54 13.45 21.67
CA GLN A 51 13.71 14.23 20.46
C GLN A 51 13.36 13.40 19.23
N LEU A 52 12.52 13.93 18.34
CA LEU A 52 12.02 13.21 17.16
C LEU A 52 12.23 14.04 15.88
N ILE A 53 12.89 13.44 14.89
CA ILE A 53 13.03 13.97 13.53
C ILE A 53 12.37 13.00 12.55
N ILE A 54 11.37 13.46 11.80
CA ILE A 54 10.70 12.68 10.76
C ILE A 54 10.54 13.47 9.47
N HIS A 55 10.26 12.80 8.36
CA HIS A 55 10.03 13.48 7.08
C HIS A 55 8.68 14.20 7.04
N ASN A 56 8.64 15.44 6.53
CA ASN A 56 7.38 16.17 6.37
C ASN A 56 6.71 15.80 5.05
N ASP A 57 5.96 14.71 5.07
CA ASP A 57 5.12 14.28 3.95
C ASP A 57 3.74 13.85 4.43
N TYR A 58 2.86 13.52 3.48
CA TYR A 58 1.49 13.12 3.80
C TYR A 58 1.38 11.78 4.55
N ILE A 59 2.44 10.97 4.60
CA ILE A 59 2.43 9.75 5.44
C ILE A 59 2.52 10.16 6.90
N ASN A 60 3.46 11.03 7.25
CA ASN A 60 3.66 11.44 8.64
C ASN A 60 2.71 12.55 9.08
N ASN A 61 2.54 13.59 8.25
CA ASN A 61 1.87 14.84 8.60
C ASN A 61 0.49 14.95 7.94
N ARG A 62 -0.40 14.02 8.27
CA ARG A 62 -1.81 14.05 7.86
C ARG A 62 -2.70 14.25 9.08
N GLU A 63 -3.91 14.77 8.87
CA GLU A 63 -4.88 15.04 9.95
C GLU A 63 -5.22 13.78 10.78
N THR A 64 -5.27 12.61 10.14
CA THR A 64 -5.53 11.31 10.79
C THR A 64 -4.24 10.55 11.18
N GLY A 65 -3.12 11.26 11.26
CA GLY A 65 -1.81 10.75 11.60
C GLY A 65 -1.62 10.52 13.10
N LEU A 66 -0.38 10.31 13.51
CA LEU A 66 -0.04 10.30 14.94
C LEU A 66 -0.20 11.72 15.52
N PRO A 67 -0.65 11.87 16.78
CA PRO A 67 -0.93 13.17 17.38
C PRO A 67 0.35 13.85 17.87
N PHE A 68 1.26 14.20 16.95
CA PHE A 68 2.56 14.80 17.29
C PHE A 68 2.43 16.13 18.06
N GLN A 69 1.32 16.86 17.91
CA GLN A 69 1.05 18.04 18.75
C GLN A 69 0.99 17.67 20.24
N THR A 70 0.33 16.55 20.58
CA THR A 70 0.28 16.08 21.98
C THR A 70 1.68 15.73 22.49
N PHE A 71 2.55 15.17 21.64
CA PHE A 71 3.94 14.93 22.02
C PHE A 71 4.70 16.24 22.32
N ILE A 72 4.52 17.28 21.50
CA ILE A 72 5.11 18.60 21.71
C ILE A 72 4.58 19.24 23.00
N ASP A 73 3.26 19.22 23.20
CA ASP A 73 2.59 19.82 24.37
C ASP A 73 3.04 19.18 25.70
N ASN A 74 3.51 17.93 25.67
CA ASN A 74 4.06 17.21 26.82
C ASN A 74 5.58 17.45 27.02
N GLY A 75 6.21 18.29 26.21
CA GLY A 75 7.64 18.66 26.33
C GLY A 75 8.57 17.91 25.37
N GLY A 76 8.02 17.14 24.42
CA GLY A 76 8.79 16.45 23.40
C GLY A 76 9.34 17.44 22.38
N LYS A 77 10.59 17.25 21.94
CA LYS A 77 11.20 18.11 20.92
C LYS A 77 11.00 17.49 19.55
N PHE A 78 10.28 18.19 18.68
CA PHE A 78 9.87 17.65 17.38
C PHE A 78 10.43 18.48 16.23
N PHE A 79 10.85 17.78 15.18
CA PHE A 79 11.46 18.38 14.00
C PHE A 79 10.96 17.67 12.74
N PHE A 80 10.74 18.46 11.71
CA PHE A 80 10.47 17.96 10.37
C PHE A 80 11.71 18.10 9.49
N SER A 81 12.05 17.05 8.73
CA SER A 81 13.04 17.14 7.67
C SER A 81 12.38 17.49 6.33
N ASP A 82 12.92 18.49 5.64
CA ASP A 82 12.39 19.06 4.40
C ASP A 82 12.61 18.21 3.13
N SER A 83 12.00 18.65 2.03
CA SER A 83 11.71 17.88 0.82
C SER A 83 12.78 17.92 -0.29
N TYR A 84 13.80 18.78 -0.24
CA TYR A 84 14.81 18.81 -1.32
C TYR A 84 15.75 17.60 -1.27
N ASN A 85 16.12 17.13 -0.08
CA ASN A 85 16.88 15.91 0.15
C ASN A 85 16.29 15.18 1.37
N PRO A 86 15.41 14.19 1.17
CA PRO A 86 14.71 13.55 2.28
C PRO A 86 15.67 12.86 3.24
N MET A 87 15.46 13.07 4.54
CA MET A 87 16.15 12.32 5.60
C MET A 87 15.63 10.88 5.61
N HIS A 88 16.30 9.96 4.91
CA HIS A 88 15.84 8.57 4.79
C HIS A 88 16.41 7.63 5.87
N ASN A 89 16.95 8.18 6.96
CA ASN A 89 17.47 7.39 8.08
C ASN A 89 16.33 6.67 8.82
N LYS A 90 16.68 5.58 9.49
CA LYS A 90 15.85 4.91 10.50
C LYS A 90 16.75 4.48 11.65
N PHE A 91 17.01 5.39 12.57
CA PHE A 91 17.76 5.07 13.78
C PHE A 91 17.16 5.72 15.03
N CYS A 92 17.50 5.12 16.17
CA CYS A 92 17.20 5.64 17.49
C CYS A 92 18.45 5.50 18.36
N VAL A 93 18.79 6.57 19.08
CA VAL A 93 19.85 6.59 20.09
C VAL A 93 19.19 6.74 21.47
N ILE A 94 19.58 5.90 22.41
CA ILE A 94 19.04 5.89 23.78
C ILE A 94 20.20 6.06 24.75
N ASP A 95 20.09 7.06 25.63
CA ASP A 95 21.02 7.41 26.70
C ASP A 95 22.50 7.51 26.27
N ASN A 96 22.75 7.80 24.98
CA ASN A 96 24.06 7.75 24.32
C ASN A 96 24.82 6.42 24.55
N LYS A 97 24.10 5.31 24.69
CA LYS A 97 24.64 3.97 24.97
C LYS A 97 24.10 2.89 24.05
N VAL A 98 22.87 3.05 23.57
CA VAL A 98 22.21 2.09 22.70
C VAL A 98 21.88 2.77 21.39
N VAL A 99 22.19 2.09 20.28
CA VAL A 99 21.74 2.46 18.94
C VAL A 99 20.86 1.36 18.39
N ILE A 100 19.72 1.75 17.85
CA ILE A 100 18.88 0.90 17.01
C ILE A 100 18.97 1.47 15.60
N ASN A 101 19.36 0.67 14.60
CA ASN A 101 19.44 1.12 13.20
C ASN A 101 19.05 0.00 12.24
N GLY A 102 18.42 0.33 11.12
CA GLY A 102 18.13 -0.67 10.08
C GLY A 102 17.25 -0.14 8.94
N SER A 103 16.57 -1.07 8.27
CA SER A 103 15.65 -0.74 7.18
C SER A 103 14.23 -0.40 7.66
N TYR A 104 13.91 -0.81 8.90
CA TYR A 104 12.58 -0.73 9.49
C TYR A 104 12.11 0.71 9.71
N ASN A 105 11.13 1.17 8.91
CA ASN A 105 10.33 2.36 9.25
C ASN A 105 9.38 2.03 10.41
N TRP A 106 9.04 3.02 11.23
CA TRP A 106 8.20 2.82 12.41
C TRP A 106 6.71 2.83 12.01
N THR A 107 6.33 1.91 11.13
CA THR A 107 5.01 1.86 10.49
C THR A 107 4.38 0.47 10.63
N TYR A 108 3.06 0.37 10.47
CA TYR A 108 2.37 -0.93 10.49
C TYR A 108 2.69 -1.77 9.25
N TYR A 109 2.94 -1.12 8.11
CA TYR A 109 3.29 -1.79 6.88
C TYR A 109 4.68 -2.45 6.94
N ALA A 110 5.66 -1.78 7.56
CA ALA A 110 7.00 -2.32 7.76
C ALA A 110 6.96 -3.61 8.58
N GLU A 111 6.21 -3.63 9.69
CA GLU A 111 6.10 -4.80 10.58
C GLU A 111 5.44 -6.00 9.92
N ASN A 112 4.34 -5.79 9.18
CA ASN A 112 3.45 -6.90 8.82
C ASN A 112 3.63 -7.41 7.39
N ARG A 113 4.39 -6.71 6.54
CA ARG A 113 4.49 -7.06 5.12
C ARG A 113 5.88 -6.99 4.53
N ASN A 114 6.67 -6.00 4.91
CA ASN A 114 8.01 -5.83 4.37
C ASN A 114 8.96 -6.87 4.96
N ARG A 115 10.09 -7.09 4.28
CA ARG A 115 11.22 -7.82 4.84
C ARG A 115 12.18 -6.78 5.39
N GLU A 116 12.16 -6.62 6.70
CA GLU A 116 12.91 -5.57 7.38
C GLU A 116 13.95 -6.18 8.31
N ASN A 117 14.91 -5.36 8.71
CA ASN A 117 15.85 -5.71 9.77
C ASN A 117 16.16 -4.50 10.65
N ILE A 118 16.58 -4.80 11.88
CA ILE A 118 17.28 -3.84 12.76
C ILE A 118 18.52 -4.50 13.36
N LEU A 119 19.49 -3.65 13.68
CA LEU A 119 20.58 -3.94 14.60
C LEU A 119 20.35 -3.14 15.87
N ILE A 120 20.55 -3.79 17.03
CA ILE A 120 20.63 -3.14 18.33
C ILE A 120 22.08 -3.26 18.79
N ILE A 121 22.71 -2.12 19.03
CA ILE A 121 24.12 -2.01 19.39
C ILE A 121 24.19 -1.37 20.77
N GLU A 122 24.77 -2.07 21.75
CA GLU A 122 24.93 -1.64 23.14
C GLU A 122 26.41 -1.64 23.53
N ASP A 123 26.83 -0.80 24.46
CA ASP A 123 28.18 -0.78 25.09
C ASP A 123 29.37 -0.60 24.13
N GLU A 124 29.15 0.00 22.96
CA GLU A 124 30.18 0.33 21.96
C GLU A 124 30.30 1.85 21.82
N ASN A 125 30.83 2.54 22.83
CA ASN A 125 30.71 4.01 23.01
C ASN A 125 30.89 4.87 21.74
N ASP A 126 31.79 4.50 20.83
CA ASP A 126 32.06 5.26 19.59
C ASP A 126 30.86 5.25 18.61
N ILE A 127 30.04 4.19 18.63
CA ILE A 127 28.90 4.03 17.73
C ILE A 127 27.71 4.92 18.14
N PRO A 128 27.17 4.85 19.38
CA PRO A 128 26.16 5.79 19.86
C PRO A 128 26.60 7.24 19.68
N GLN A 129 27.86 7.57 19.98
CA GLN A 129 28.36 8.92 19.79
C GLN A 129 28.29 9.36 18.31
N SER A 130 28.71 8.51 17.37
CA SER A 130 28.65 8.85 15.94
C SER A 130 27.22 9.09 15.44
N PHE A 131 26.25 8.28 15.92
CA PHE A 131 24.84 8.48 15.59
C PHE A 131 24.24 9.71 16.29
N ASP A 132 24.71 10.03 17.49
CA ASP A 132 24.33 11.24 18.22
C ASP A 132 24.78 12.50 17.48
N GLU A 133 26.03 12.52 17.01
CA GLU A 133 26.60 13.59 16.19
C GLU A 133 25.81 13.77 14.88
N GLU A 134 25.45 12.67 14.21
CA GLU A 134 24.59 12.72 13.02
C GLU A 134 23.19 13.24 13.35
N PHE A 135 22.60 12.86 14.49
CA PHE A 135 21.31 13.39 14.93
C PHE A 135 21.36 14.90 15.14
N GLU A 136 22.37 15.41 15.86
CA GLU A 136 22.52 16.86 16.07
C GLU A 136 22.81 17.59 14.76
N ARG A 137 23.56 16.97 13.83
CA ARG A 137 23.73 17.50 12.47
C ARG A 137 22.39 17.61 11.75
N LEU A 138 21.58 16.56 11.71
CA LEU A 138 20.25 16.58 11.07
C LEU A 138 19.35 17.64 11.71
N LYS A 139 19.33 17.71 13.04
CA LYS A 139 18.58 18.71 13.80
C LYS A 139 19.01 20.14 13.46
N SER A 140 20.31 20.39 13.27
CA SER A 140 20.83 21.71 12.88
C SER A 140 20.39 22.18 11.49
N LEU A 141 19.95 21.25 10.63
CA LEU A 141 19.40 21.54 9.30
C LEU A 141 17.89 21.79 9.32
N THR A 142 17.27 21.76 10.50
CA THR A 142 15.81 21.85 10.68
C THR A 142 15.48 22.85 11.78
N GLU A 143 14.22 23.26 11.86
CA GLU A 143 13.71 24.08 12.95
C GLU A 143 12.82 23.25 13.88
N GLN A 144 12.86 23.57 15.18
CA GLN A 144 11.97 22.94 16.13
C GLN A 144 10.54 23.38 15.86
N ILE A 145 9.63 22.41 15.80
CA ILE A 145 8.22 22.66 15.55
C ILE A 145 7.50 22.80 16.88
N GLU A 146 6.83 23.94 17.07
CA GLU A 146 5.98 24.21 18.24
C GLU A 146 4.51 23.91 17.95
N LYS A 147 4.12 23.92 16.67
CA LYS A 147 2.75 23.70 16.23
C LYS A 147 2.70 22.89 14.94
N ILE A 148 1.93 21.81 14.93
CA ILE A 148 1.71 20.98 13.75
C ILE A 148 0.62 21.58 12.87
N GLU A 149 0.94 21.78 11.59
CA GLU A 149 -0.03 22.10 10.54
C GLU A 149 -0.13 20.90 9.58
N PRO A 150 -1.23 20.13 9.62
CA PRO A 150 -1.38 18.94 8.80
C PRO A 150 -1.41 19.25 7.31
N LEU A 151 -0.70 18.45 6.52
CA LEU A 151 -0.78 18.50 5.07
C LEU A 151 -2.14 17.95 4.60
N THR A 152 -2.68 18.59 3.57
CA THR A 152 -3.85 18.13 2.85
C THR A 152 -3.44 17.17 1.74
N LYS A 153 -4.39 16.34 1.29
CA LYS A 153 -4.18 15.41 0.17
C LYS A 153 -3.82 16.10 -1.17
N PHE A 154 -3.97 17.42 -1.25
CA PHE A 154 -3.69 18.23 -2.44
C PHE A 154 -2.25 18.76 -2.48
N GLU A 155 -1.55 18.78 -1.35
CA GLU A 155 -0.16 19.26 -1.23
C GLU A 155 0.87 18.15 -1.51
N VAL A 156 0.42 17.01 -2.06
CA VAL A 156 1.29 15.87 -2.40
C VAL A 156 1.91 16.07 -3.78
N ASP A 157 3.24 16.18 -3.81
CA ASP A 157 4.07 16.51 -4.97
C ASP A 157 3.88 15.54 -6.17
N GLU A 158 3.65 16.07 -7.38
CA GLU A 158 3.17 15.36 -8.58
C GLU A 158 4.06 14.17 -9.02
N ASN A 159 5.35 14.19 -8.67
CA ASN A 159 6.34 13.24 -9.19
C ASN A 159 6.58 11.98 -8.34
N ASN A 160 5.95 11.86 -7.16
CA ASN A 160 6.09 10.67 -6.28
C ASN A 160 4.75 10.10 -5.76
N VAL A 161 3.62 10.67 -6.20
CA VAL A 161 2.26 10.44 -5.67
C VAL A 161 1.85 8.95 -5.63
N LEU A 162 2.16 8.17 -6.67
CA LEU A 162 1.65 6.80 -6.79
C LEU A 162 2.26 5.86 -5.73
N ARG A 163 3.58 5.90 -5.52
CA ARG A 163 4.24 4.99 -4.56
C ARG A 163 3.93 5.35 -3.11
N THR A 164 3.86 6.64 -2.79
CA THR A 164 3.53 7.11 -1.43
C THR A 164 2.08 6.80 -1.06
N ARG A 165 1.13 6.99 -1.98
CA ARG A 165 -0.28 6.63 -1.76
C ARG A 165 -0.46 5.13 -1.56
N ASP A 166 0.20 4.32 -2.39
CA ASP A 166 0.15 2.87 -2.27
C ASP A 166 0.74 2.39 -0.93
N TYR A 167 1.85 3.00 -0.51
CA TYR A 167 2.46 2.71 0.79
C TYR A 167 1.50 3.05 1.94
N LEU A 168 0.98 4.28 1.96
CA LEU A 168 0.07 4.75 3.01
C LEU A 168 -1.21 3.91 3.08
N ALA A 169 -1.79 3.57 1.93
CA ALA A 169 -2.99 2.76 1.86
C ALA A 169 -2.75 1.35 2.44
N ASN A 170 -1.61 0.73 2.13
CA ASN A 170 -1.24 -0.54 2.79
C ASN A 170 -1.01 -0.34 4.29
N ASP A 171 -0.32 0.70 4.71
CA ASP A 171 -0.07 1.00 6.12
C ASP A 171 -1.37 1.12 6.93
N ILE A 172 -2.36 1.82 6.41
CA ILE A 172 -3.69 1.95 7.02
C ILE A 172 -4.40 0.58 7.08
N VAL A 173 -4.29 -0.25 6.06
CA VAL A 173 -4.86 -1.61 6.05
C VAL A 173 -4.24 -2.47 7.16
N TYR A 174 -2.92 -2.42 7.35
CA TYR A 174 -2.25 -3.16 8.43
C TYR A 174 -2.51 -2.54 9.81
N GLN A 175 -2.63 -1.21 9.89
CA GLN A 175 -3.08 -0.54 11.10
C GLN A 175 -4.46 -1.04 11.52
N ALA A 176 -5.42 -1.09 10.58
CA ALA A 176 -6.77 -1.57 10.83
C ALA A 176 -6.78 -2.99 11.39
N LYS A 177 -5.92 -3.86 10.85
CA LYS A 177 -5.73 -5.23 11.36
C LYS A 177 -5.13 -5.23 12.77
N ALA A 178 -4.05 -4.50 12.98
CA ALA A 178 -3.31 -4.47 14.25
C ALA A 178 -4.14 -3.87 15.39
N THR A 179 -4.97 -2.86 15.10
CA THR A 179 -5.82 -2.18 16.10
C THR A 179 -7.25 -2.70 16.12
N ASN A 180 -7.59 -3.71 15.32
CA ASN A 180 -8.96 -4.22 15.14
C ASN A 180 -10.02 -3.13 14.79
N ARG A 181 -9.62 -2.13 13.99
CA ARG A 181 -10.46 -1.01 13.56
C ARG A 181 -10.80 -1.12 12.08
N LYS A 182 -11.79 -1.94 11.73
CA LYS A 182 -12.13 -2.21 10.31
C LYS A 182 -12.60 -0.95 9.57
N GLU A 183 -13.17 0.02 10.29
CA GLU A 183 -13.76 1.23 9.74
C GLU A 183 -12.76 2.14 9.01
N ILE A 184 -11.48 2.15 9.42
CA ILE A 184 -10.46 3.04 8.83
C ILE A 184 -10.00 2.56 7.44
N VAL A 185 -10.33 1.33 7.06
CA VAL A 185 -9.93 0.73 5.78
C VAL A 185 -10.54 1.45 4.59
N THR A 186 -11.71 2.05 4.76
CA THR A 186 -12.33 2.89 3.72
C THR A 186 -11.40 4.03 3.30
N PHE A 187 -10.67 4.62 4.25
CA PHE A 187 -9.71 5.69 3.97
C PHE A 187 -8.53 5.21 3.11
N ALA A 188 -8.06 3.98 3.30
CA ALA A 188 -7.04 3.38 2.43
C ALA A 188 -7.53 3.30 0.97
N PHE A 189 -8.81 2.99 0.76
CA PHE A 189 -9.40 2.91 -0.58
C PHE A 189 -9.63 4.29 -1.19
N GLU A 190 -9.86 5.33 -0.39
CA GLU A 190 -9.92 6.71 -0.88
C GLU A 190 -8.54 7.24 -1.30
N ILE A 191 -7.48 6.80 -0.61
CA ILE A 191 -6.09 7.15 -0.94
C ILE A 191 -5.63 6.45 -2.22
N ALA A 192 -5.93 5.16 -2.38
CA ALA A 192 -5.50 4.35 -3.53
C ALA A 192 -6.68 3.60 -4.19
N PRO A 193 -7.67 4.31 -4.77
CA PRO A 193 -8.93 3.71 -5.24
C PRO A 193 -8.75 2.72 -6.39
N GLU A 194 -7.75 2.94 -7.24
CA GLU A 194 -7.46 2.07 -8.38
C GLU A 194 -6.53 0.90 -8.02
N ASN A 195 -5.99 0.86 -6.80
CA ASN A 195 -5.07 -0.18 -6.37
C ASN A 195 -5.83 -1.41 -5.85
N ILE A 196 -6.10 -2.33 -6.78
CA ILE A 196 -6.78 -3.60 -6.49
C ILE A 196 -5.99 -4.48 -5.51
N GLU A 197 -4.66 -4.38 -5.45
CA GLU A 197 -3.85 -5.20 -4.55
C GLU A 197 -3.98 -4.76 -3.08
N VAL A 198 -4.12 -3.46 -2.82
CA VAL A 198 -4.47 -2.94 -1.49
C VAL A 198 -5.82 -3.50 -1.04
N GLN A 199 -6.81 -3.48 -1.93
CA GLN A 199 -8.14 -3.99 -1.64
C GLN A 199 -8.13 -5.51 -1.39
N LYS A 200 -7.36 -6.28 -2.16
CA LYS A 200 -7.15 -7.72 -1.93
C LYS A 200 -6.48 -8.00 -0.59
N THR A 201 -5.53 -7.16 -0.20
CA THR A 201 -4.87 -7.26 1.11
C THR A 201 -5.88 -7.06 2.23
N ALA A 202 -6.72 -6.03 2.15
CA ALA A 202 -7.78 -5.80 3.13
C ALA A 202 -8.79 -6.96 3.18
N PHE A 203 -9.18 -7.51 2.04
CA PHE A 203 -10.02 -8.70 1.94
C PHE A 203 -9.36 -9.92 2.63
N ALA A 204 -8.08 -10.18 2.34
CA ALA A 204 -7.34 -11.32 2.91
C ALA A 204 -7.17 -11.22 4.44
N LEU A 205 -7.14 -9.99 4.97
CA LEU A 205 -7.08 -9.72 6.41
C LEU A 205 -8.44 -9.73 7.11
N ASP A 206 -9.52 -10.08 6.39
CA ASP A 206 -10.91 -10.08 6.86
C ASP A 206 -11.41 -8.69 7.27
N LEU A 207 -10.94 -7.64 6.60
CA LEU A 207 -11.29 -6.26 6.94
C LEU A 207 -12.45 -5.69 6.12
N THR A 208 -12.92 -6.43 5.12
CA THR A 208 -14.03 -6.02 4.25
C THR A 208 -15.10 -7.08 4.18
N LYS A 209 -16.31 -6.68 3.79
CA LYS A 209 -17.35 -7.64 3.37
C LYS A 209 -16.82 -8.50 2.23
N LYS A 210 -17.24 -9.77 2.22
CA LYS A 210 -16.85 -10.74 1.19
C LYS A 210 -17.95 -10.83 0.15
N TRP A 211 -17.56 -10.71 -1.13
CA TRP A 211 -18.49 -10.82 -2.26
C TRP A 211 -17.94 -11.82 -3.27
N ARG A 212 -18.83 -12.45 -4.03
CA ARG A 212 -18.43 -13.32 -5.14
C ARG A 212 -19.32 -13.12 -6.37
N LEU A 213 -18.80 -13.53 -7.53
CA LEU A 213 -19.55 -13.48 -8.79
C LEU A 213 -20.61 -14.58 -8.88
N LYS A 214 -21.84 -14.19 -9.26
CA LYS A 214 -22.95 -15.12 -9.54
C LYS A 214 -22.75 -15.95 -10.81
N HIS A 215 -22.05 -15.36 -11.79
CA HIS A 215 -21.79 -15.95 -13.10
C HIS A 215 -20.38 -15.64 -13.59
N SER A 216 -19.85 -16.52 -14.44
CA SER A 216 -18.59 -16.33 -15.13
C SER A 216 -18.67 -15.15 -16.10
N ILE A 217 -17.62 -14.35 -16.16
CA ILE A 217 -17.44 -13.26 -17.14
C ILE A 217 -16.37 -13.69 -18.15
N GLY A 218 -16.65 -13.46 -19.42
CA GLY A 218 -15.79 -13.95 -20.49
C GLY A 218 -15.99 -13.25 -21.83
N SER A 219 -15.19 -13.65 -22.81
CA SER A 219 -15.17 -13.07 -24.15
C SER A 219 -15.49 -14.12 -25.22
N SER A 220 -16.22 -13.71 -26.26
CA SER A 220 -16.42 -14.53 -27.45
C SER A 220 -15.12 -14.71 -28.24
N LEU A 221 -14.89 -15.90 -28.74
CA LEU A 221 -13.82 -16.24 -29.67
C LEU A 221 -14.39 -16.62 -31.06
N LEU A 222 -13.51 -16.98 -31.98
CA LEU A 222 -13.87 -17.52 -33.29
C LEU A 222 -14.84 -18.72 -33.14
N ASN A 223 -15.80 -18.85 -34.04
CA ASN A 223 -16.83 -19.89 -34.06
C ASN A 223 -17.75 -19.89 -32.81
N ASP A 224 -18.02 -18.71 -32.26
CA ASP A 224 -18.96 -18.50 -31.14
C ASP A 224 -18.57 -19.25 -29.85
N LYS A 225 -17.29 -19.60 -29.70
CA LYS A 225 -16.77 -20.19 -28.46
C LYS A 225 -16.69 -19.13 -27.36
N TYR A 226 -16.95 -19.55 -26.12
CA TYR A 226 -16.84 -18.69 -24.95
C TYR A 226 -15.55 -18.94 -24.16
N LEU A 227 -14.72 -17.91 -24.01
CA LEU A 227 -13.56 -17.91 -23.13
C LEU A 227 -13.95 -17.31 -21.78
N VAL A 228 -14.02 -18.13 -20.75
CA VAL A 228 -14.17 -17.66 -19.36
C VAL A 228 -12.87 -17.00 -18.91
N ILE A 229 -12.96 -15.75 -18.45
CA ILE A 229 -11.81 -14.96 -17.98
C ILE A 229 -11.85 -14.82 -16.46
N VAL A 230 -13.05 -14.58 -15.91
CA VAL A 230 -13.29 -14.59 -14.46
C VAL A 230 -14.36 -15.63 -14.18
N PRO A 231 -14.03 -16.78 -13.55
CA PRO A 231 -14.99 -17.84 -13.28
C PRO A 231 -16.06 -17.42 -12.27
N LYS A 232 -17.25 -18.03 -12.38
CA LYS A 232 -18.30 -18.01 -11.36
C LYS A 232 -17.72 -18.37 -9.99
N GLY A 233 -18.20 -17.69 -8.95
CA GLY A 233 -17.76 -17.92 -7.57
C GLY A 233 -16.44 -17.26 -7.22
N SER A 234 -15.75 -16.60 -8.15
CA SER A 234 -14.55 -15.81 -7.84
C SER A 234 -14.86 -14.73 -6.81
N MET A 235 -14.04 -14.68 -5.75
CA MET A 235 -14.13 -13.66 -4.70
C MET A 235 -13.69 -12.30 -5.23
N ILE A 236 -14.34 -11.24 -4.75
CA ILE A 236 -14.07 -9.84 -5.07
C ILE A 236 -13.46 -9.17 -3.84
N PRO A 237 -12.38 -8.36 -3.99
CA PRO A 237 -11.81 -7.83 -5.22
C PRO A 237 -10.94 -8.83 -5.99
N ILE A 238 -10.85 -8.67 -7.32
CA ILE A 238 -10.07 -9.58 -8.17
C ILE A 238 -9.38 -8.85 -9.32
N SER A 239 -8.24 -9.40 -9.75
CA SER A 239 -7.60 -9.08 -11.03
C SER A 239 -7.26 -10.38 -11.76
N LYS A 240 -7.58 -10.45 -13.06
CA LYS A 240 -7.29 -11.60 -13.94
C LYS A 240 -6.76 -11.12 -15.28
N THR A 241 -5.90 -11.93 -15.88
CA THR A 241 -5.29 -11.65 -17.17
C THR A 241 -5.41 -12.89 -18.04
N GLU A 242 -5.82 -12.72 -19.28
CA GLU A 242 -5.84 -13.78 -20.28
C GLU A 242 -5.21 -13.29 -21.58
N ILE A 243 -4.46 -14.16 -22.26
CA ILE A 243 -3.82 -13.82 -23.54
C ILE A 243 -4.48 -14.65 -24.63
N VAL A 244 -4.91 -13.96 -25.69
CA VAL A 244 -5.41 -14.56 -26.92
C VAL A 244 -4.51 -14.19 -28.09
N GLN A 245 -4.67 -14.89 -29.20
CA GLN A 245 -3.89 -14.68 -30.41
C GLN A 245 -4.79 -14.46 -31.63
N THR A 246 -4.22 -13.85 -32.68
CA THR A 246 -4.90 -13.72 -33.97
C THR A 246 -5.11 -15.09 -34.61
N VAL A 247 -6.15 -15.21 -35.44
CA VAL A 247 -6.53 -16.46 -36.11
C VAL A 247 -6.42 -16.40 -37.62
N PHE A 248 -6.13 -15.21 -38.17
CA PHE A 248 -5.90 -15.00 -39.59
C PHE A 248 -4.57 -14.29 -39.82
N ASP A 249 -3.92 -14.60 -40.94
CA ASP A 249 -2.74 -13.88 -41.40
C ASP A 249 -3.07 -12.42 -41.64
N ASN A 250 -2.18 -11.52 -41.22
CA ASN A 250 -2.28 -10.09 -41.40
C ASN A 250 -3.60 -9.48 -40.87
N GLN A 251 -4.19 -10.12 -39.84
CA GLN A 251 -5.41 -9.65 -39.19
C GLN A 251 -5.25 -8.22 -38.66
N LYS A 252 -6.01 -7.26 -39.23
CA LYS A 252 -5.89 -5.82 -38.91
C LYS A 252 -6.62 -5.39 -37.62
N SER A 253 -7.55 -6.19 -37.13
CA SER A 253 -8.35 -5.86 -35.94
C SER A 253 -8.85 -7.10 -35.22
N SER A 254 -9.11 -6.97 -33.91
CA SER A 254 -9.72 -8.01 -33.08
C SER A 254 -10.98 -7.47 -32.42
N SER A 255 -12.14 -7.95 -32.85
CA SER A 255 -13.45 -7.70 -32.24
C SER A 255 -13.87 -8.89 -31.38
N ALA A 256 -14.49 -8.64 -30.25
CA ALA A 256 -15.12 -9.66 -29.41
C ALA A 256 -16.29 -9.06 -28.64
N THR A 257 -17.29 -9.88 -28.36
CA THR A 257 -18.36 -9.56 -27.42
C THR A 257 -18.03 -10.10 -26.04
N ILE A 258 -18.51 -9.44 -25.00
CA ILE A 258 -18.27 -9.76 -23.59
C ILE A 258 -19.60 -10.16 -22.99
N HIS A 259 -19.59 -11.28 -22.29
CA HIS A 259 -20.80 -11.94 -21.79
C HIS A 259 -20.66 -12.29 -20.33
N PHE A 260 -21.80 -12.58 -19.71
CA PHE A 260 -21.88 -13.30 -18.45
C PHE A 260 -22.81 -14.51 -18.58
N GLY A 261 -22.38 -15.64 -18.03
CA GLY A 261 -23.07 -16.92 -18.11
C GLY A 261 -22.10 -18.10 -18.15
N GLU A 262 -22.64 -19.31 -18.19
CA GLU A 262 -21.87 -20.56 -18.12
C GLU A 262 -21.95 -21.40 -19.40
N ASN A 263 -22.66 -20.94 -20.43
CA ASN A 263 -22.78 -21.68 -21.67
C ASN A 263 -21.45 -21.63 -22.44
N PRO A 264 -20.93 -22.76 -22.97
CA PRO A 264 -19.71 -22.75 -23.79
C PRO A 264 -19.88 -22.00 -25.13
N ILE A 265 -21.11 -21.75 -25.56
CA ILE A 265 -21.45 -20.95 -26.74
C ILE A 265 -21.73 -19.52 -26.30
N ALA A 266 -20.93 -18.56 -26.80
CA ALA A 266 -20.97 -17.18 -26.32
C ALA A 266 -22.33 -16.53 -26.57
N SER A 267 -22.92 -16.66 -27.75
CA SER A 267 -24.25 -16.11 -28.09
C SER A 267 -25.41 -16.62 -27.21
N LYS A 268 -25.23 -17.75 -26.51
CA LYS A 268 -26.22 -18.29 -25.56
C LYS A 268 -26.09 -17.72 -24.15
N ASN A 269 -25.04 -16.97 -23.87
CA ASN A 269 -24.88 -16.21 -22.63
C ASN A 269 -25.47 -14.81 -22.80
N ARG A 270 -25.59 -14.08 -21.69
CA ARG A 270 -26.09 -12.71 -21.74
C ARG A 270 -24.96 -11.77 -22.16
N GLN A 271 -25.10 -11.20 -23.35
CA GLN A 271 -24.18 -10.19 -23.85
C GLN A 271 -24.27 -8.93 -22.98
N PHE A 272 -23.10 -8.35 -22.72
CA PHE A 272 -22.93 -7.19 -21.86
C PHE A 272 -22.26 -6.01 -22.56
N ALA A 273 -21.28 -6.26 -23.41
CA ALA A 273 -20.55 -5.22 -24.13
C ALA A 273 -19.82 -5.78 -25.37
N GLU A 274 -19.27 -4.88 -26.17
CA GLU A 274 -18.38 -5.21 -27.29
C GLU A 274 -17.03 -4.54 -27.11
N MET A 275 -15.98 -5.23 -27.55
CA MET A 275 -14.62 -4.72 -27.56
C MET A 275 -13.93 -4.93 -28.91
N LYS A 276 -13.35 -3.88 -29.46
CA LYS A 276 -12.60 -3.85 -30.71
C LYS A 276 -11.27 -3.13 -30.55
N VAL A 277 -10.18 -3.81 -30.90
CA VAL A 277 -8.84 -3.23 -31.06
C VAL A 277 -8.48 -3.24 -32.54
N THR A 278 -8.12 -2.08 -33.09
CA THR A 278 -7.78 -1.90 -34.51
C THR A 278 -6.32 -1.56 -34.73
N GLY A 279 -5.83 -1.76 -35.96
CA GLY A 279 -4.46 -1.45 -36.36
C GLY A 279 -3.44 -2.36 -35.69
N LEU A 280 -3.76 -3.66 -35.63
CA LEU A 280 -2.82 -4.72 -35.29
C LEU A 280 -1.72 -4.82 -36.37
N PRO A 281 -0.48 -5.18 -35.99
CA PRO A 281 0.60 -5.34 -36.95
C PRO A 281 0.33 -6.53 -37.89
N PRO A 282 0.80 -6.47 -39.15
CA PRO A 282 0.72 -7.59 -40.08
C PRO A 282 1.66 -8.71 -39.62
N LYS A 283 1.09 -9.82 -39.14
CA LYS A 283 1.81 -11.03 -38.71
C LYS A 283 1.05 -12.29 -39.16
N PRO A 284 1.73 -13.45 -39.30
CA PRO A 284 1.07 -14.74 -39.44
C PRO A 284 0.03 -15.00 -38.34
N ALA A 285 -0.96 -15.83 -38.62
CA ALA A 285 -1.93 -16.28 -37.65
C ALA A 285 -1.23 -16.91 -36.42
N GLY A 286 -1.69 -16.56 -35.22
CA GLY A 286 -1.14 -17.04 -33.95
C GLY A 286 0.02 -16.21 -33.39
N GLU A 287 0.64 -15.32 -34.17
CA GLU A 287 1.80 -14.56 -33.70
C GLU A 287 1.46 -13.24 -33.01
N ALA A 288 0.47 -12.51 -33.51
CA ALA A 288 0.01 -11.28 -32.87
C ALA A 288 -0.85 -11.61 -31.65
N LYS A 289 -0.50 -11.05 -30.49
CA LYS A 289 -1.11 -11.38 -29.20
C LYS A 289 -1.90 -10.21 -28.63
N LEU A 290 -3.07 -10.50 -28.09
CA LEU A 290 -3.87 -9.55 -27.32
C LEU A 290 -3.99 -10.02 -25.89
N LYS A 291 -3.82 -9.09 -24.96
CA LYS A 291 -4.04 -9.32 -23.54
C LYS A 291 -5.37 -8.71 -23.12
N TYR A 292 -6.17 -9.54 -22.48
CA TYR A 292 -7.27 -9.12 -21.64
C TYR A 292 -6.75 -8.91 -20.23
N HIS A 293 -7.10 -7.79 -19.61
CA HIS A 293 -6.85 -7.53 -18.20
C HIS A 293 -8.13 -7.05 -17.55
N PHE A 294 -8.62 -7.82 -16.58
CA PHE A 294 -9.87 -7.56 -15.88
C PHE A 294 -9.58 -7.25 -14.42
N THR A 295 -10.22 -6.23 -13.90
CA THR A 295 -10.29 -5.94 -12.48
C THR A 295 -11.74 -5.74 -12.06
N ILE A 296 -12.06 -6.17 -10.84
CA ILE A 296 -13.32 -5.84 -10.17
C ILE A 296 -12.94 -5.41 -8.76
N ASP A 297 -13.25 -4.16 -8.41
CA ASP A 297 -12.97 -3.60 -7.10
C ASP A 297 -14.01 -4.02 -6.04
N ILE A 298 -13.76 -3.68 -4.78
CA ILE A 298 -14.65 -4.00 -3.65
C ILE A 298 -16.05 -3.39 -3.77
N TYR A 299 -16.22 -2.37 -4.61
CA TYR A 299 -17.49 -1.71 -4.85
C TYR A 299 -18.23 -2.30 -6.07
N GLY A 300 -17.67 -3.32 -6.72
CA GLY A 300 -18.23 -3.92 -7.93
C GLY A 300 -18.10 -3.02 -9.17
N ASN A 301 -17.14 -2.10 -9.20
CA ASN A 301 -16.71 -1.46 -10.44
C ASN A 301 -15.77 -2.42 -11.17
N MET A 302 -16.22 -2.90 -12.32
CA MET A 302 -15.42 -3.70 -13.23
C MET A 302 -14.72 -2.80 -14.23
N ARG A 303 -13.43 -3.02 -14.42
CA ARG A 303 -12.65 -2.45 -15.51
C ARG A 303 -12.01 -3.57 -16.33
N MET A 304 -12.21 -3.52 -17.63
CA MET A 304 -11.71 -4.51 -18.57
C MET A 304 -10.92 -3.80 -19.66
N GLU A 305 -9.69 -4.25 -19.83
CA GLU A 305 -8.77 -3.83 -20.87
C GLU A 305 -8.59 -4.95 -21.88
N LYS A 306 -8.63 -4.58 -23.16
CA LYS A 306 -8.16 -5.42 -24.25
C LYS A 306 -7.10 -4.65 -25.00
N PHE A 307 -5.88 -5.17 -25.08
CA PHE A 307 -4.78 -4.47 -25.75
C PHE A 307 -3.84 -5.40 -26.49
N SER A 308 -3.30 -4.88 -27.59
CA SER A 308 -2.25 -5.53 -28.36
C SER A 308 -0.93 -5.49 -27.60
N LEU A 309 -0.31 -6.65 -27.40
CA LEU A 309 1.02 -6.73 -26.79
C LEU A 309 2.13 -6.20 -27.71
N ASP A 310 1.86 -6.11 -29.00
CA ASP A 310 2.86 -5.71 -30.00
C ASP A 310 3.02 -4.18 -30.11
N ASN A 311 1.94 -3.42 -29.91
CA ASN A 311 1.95 -1.98 -30.16
C ASN A 311 1.18 -1.15 -29.11
N GLY A 312 0.71 -1.77 -28.03
CA GLY A 312 0.06 -1.08 -26.92
C GLY A 312 -1.32 -0.50 -27.20
N LYS A 313 -1.83 -0.61 -28.45
CA LYS A 313 -3.19 -0.16 -28.80
C LYS A 313 -4.21 -0.92 -27.97
N ARG A 314 -5.12 -0.18 -27.34
CA ARG A 314 -6.04 -0.72 -26.35
C ARG A 314 -7.43 -0.13 -26.44
N GLN A 315 -8.38 -0.87 -25.90
CA GLN A 315 -9.68 -0.36 -25.51
C GLN A 315 -9.93 -0.71 -24.05
N ILE A 316 -10.51 0.26 -23.32
CA ILE A 316 -10.90 0.12 -21.92
C ILE A 316 -12.42 0.17 -21.86
N LEU A 317 -13.02 -0.71 -21.06
CA LEU A 317 -14.42 -0.67 -20.68
C LEU A 317 -14.55 -0.61 -19.16
N ASN A 318 -15.34 0.35 -18.66
CA ASN A 318 -15.70 0.46 -17.25
C ASN A 318 -17.21 0.22 -17.07
N LYS A 319 -17.58 -0.62 -16.10
CA LYS A 319 -18.99 -0.94 -15.82
C LYS A 319 -19.20 -1.26 -14.34
N LYS A 320 -20.33 -0.79 -13.79
CA LYS A 320 -20.82 -1.25 -12.48
C LYS A 320 -21.53 -2.59 -12.63
N ILE A 321 -21.15 -3.59 -11.84
CA ILE A 321 -21.68 -4.96 -11.93
C ILE A 321 -22.26 -5.48 -10.61
N THR A 322 -22.68 -4.60 -9.70
CA THR A 322 -23.22 -4.98 -8.37
C THR A 322 -24.37 -5.99 -8.45
N GLY A 323 -25.22 -5.92 -9.48
CA GLY A 323 -26.30 -6.91 -9.69
C GLY A 323 -25.80 -8.33 -9.98
N LEU A 324 -24.55 -8.49 -10.44
CA LEU A 324 -23.90 -9.77 -10.71
C LEU A 324 -23.13 -10.32 -9.50
N LEU A 325 -23.13 -9.60 -8.38
CA LEU A 325 -22.45 -10.00 -7.15
C LEU A 325 -23.44 -10.50 -6.12
N GLU A 326 -22.99 -11.42 -5.27
CA GLU A 326 -23.68 -11.85 -4.06
C GLU A 326 -22.73 -11.73 -2.86
N GLU A 327 -23.27 -11.25 -1.73
CA GLU A 327 -22.54 -11.17 -0.47
C GLU A 327 -22.39 -12.58 0.09
N VAL A 328 -21.18 -12.90 0.53
CA VAL A 328 -20.88 -14.14 1.26
C VAL A 328 -21.07 -13.84 2.73
N ILE A 329 -22.12 -14.43 3.30
CA ILE A 329 -22.38 -14.39 4.74
C ILE A 329 -21.67 -15.61 5.32
N ASP A 330 -20.67 -15.40 6.17
CA ASP A 330 -20.06 -16.49 6.91
C ASP A 330 -21.14 -17.08 7.86
N GLU A 331 -21.54 -18.32 7.63
CA GLU A 331 -22.35 -19.07 8.60
C GLU A 331 -21.41 -19.46 9.76
N ASN A 332 -21.60 -18.82 10.92
CA ASN A 332 -20.87 -19.13 12.15
C ASN A 332 -21.11 -20.57 12.61
#